data_AF-A0A1Q9R473-F1
#
_entry.id   AF-A0A1Q9R473-F1
#
_cell.length_a   1.000
_cell.length_b   1.000
_cell.length_c   1.000
_cell.angle_alpha   90.00
_cell.angle_beta   90.00
_cell.angle_gamma   90.00
#
_symmetry.space_group_name_H-M   'P 1'
#
loop_
_entity.id
_entity.type
_entity.pdbx_description
1 polymer ?
#
loop_
_entity_poly.entity_id
_entity_poly.type
_entity_poly.pdbx_seq_one_letter_code
_entity_poly.pdbx_strand_id
1 'polypeptide(L)'
;MQAWVDGQSADTLALQSRGLAYGDGLFETIAVKAGKPSLLDYHLDRLASGCRRLAIEADFQLIRDESCRYAALLGDGVLKLILTRGDSQRGYAAAADAMPRRILQGNPAPVYPAENAEQGVSLFPCRTRLAEQPLLAGLKHLNRLEQVLARAEWQGTEYAEGLMLDMSGRVIEGVYSNLFLVRGGRLLTADLSRCGVAGVMRAALLDAAAREGIVAEVRDLSLDDLEQADELFLCNSVYGVWPVRSFASLNWSPGPLTRKLQAIARTLLDA
;
A
#
# COMPACT_ATOMS: atom_id res chain seq x y z
N MET A 1 0.93 17.66 -14.38
CA MET A 1 2.36 17.83 -14.04
C MET A 1 3.18 16.87 -14.89
N GLN A 2 4.31 17.30 -15.44
CA GLN A 2 5.16 16.42 -16.26
C GLN A 2 5.90 15.43 -15.36
N ALA A 3 5.92 14.15 -15.75
CA ALA A 3 6.62 13.12 -15.00
C ALA A 3 8.14 13.34 -15.06
N TRP A 4 8.87 12.81 -14.08
CA TRP A 4 10.32 12.77 -14.12
C TRP A 4 10.84 11.36 -14.31
N VAL A 5 11.92 11.24 -15.09
CA VAL A 5 12.75 10.05 -15.20
C VAL A 5 14.18 10.47 -14.87
N ASP A 6 14.76 9.84 -13.85
CA ASP A 6 16.11 10.11 -13.34
C ASP A 6 16.38 11.60 -13.06
N GLY A 7 15.40 12.25 -12.42
CA GLY A 7 15.48 13.63 -11.98
C GLY A 7 15.18 14.69 -13.05
N GLN A 8 14.91 14.27 -14.29
CA GLN A 8 14.61 15.16 -15.43
C GLN A 8 13.19 14.97 -15.95
N SER A 9 12.61 16.02 -16.50
CA SER A 9 11.28 15.98 -17.12
C SER A 9 11.25 15.04 -18.33
N ALA A 10 10.33 14.08 -18.34
CA ALA A 10 10.22 13.09 -19.41
C ALA A 10 8.79 12.53 -19.53
N ASP A 11 8.43 12.06 -20.71
CA ASP A 11 7.14 11.43 -21.04
C ASP A 11 7.30 10.03 -21.66
N THR A 12 8.55 9.57 -21.82
CA THR A 12 8.90 8.29 -22.44
C THR A 12 9.89 7.51 -21.58
N LEU A 13 9.92 6.18 -21.78
CA LEU A 13 10.87 5.25 -21.17
C LEU A 13 11.41 4.32 -22.26
N ALA A 14 12.61 3.77 -22.08
CA ALA A 14 13.17 2.79 -23.00
C ALA A 14 12.30 1.53 -23.06
N LEU A 15 12.06 1.01 -24.27
CA LEU A 15 11.34 -0.26 -24.47
C LEU A 15 12.10 -1.46 -23.92
N GLN A 16 13.40 -1.30 -23.65
CA GLN A 16 14.27 -2.28 -23.00
C GLN A 16 14.14 -2.26 -21.46
N SER A 17 13.24 -1.44 -20.90
CA SER A 17 12.99 -1.40 -19.47
C SER A 17 12.54 -2.76 -18.95
N ARG A 18 13.26 -3.26 -17.95
CA ARG A 18 12.89 -4.49 -17.24
C ARG A 18 11.62 -4.32 -16.41
N GLY A 19 11.33 -3.09 -15.99
CA GLY A 19 10.06 -2.75 -15.36
C GLY A 19 8.87 -3.04 -16.27
N LEU A 20 8.99 -2.68 -17.56
CA LEU A 20 7.99 -3.01 -18.58
C LEU A 20 7.98 -4.51 -18.90
N ALA A 21 9.15 -5.12 -19.10
CA ALA A 21 9.24 -6.50 -19.56
C ALA A 21 8.78 -7.53 -18.51
N TYR A 22 9.08 -7.30 -17.23
CA TYR A 22 8.99 -8.33 -16.18
C TYR A 22 8.38 -7.82 -14.87
N GLY A 23 7.97 -6.55 -14.78
CA GLY A 23 7.63 -5.95 -13.49
C GLY A 23 8.79 -5.96 -12.50
N ASP A 24 10.03 -5.90 -13.00
CA ASP A 24 11.26 -5.97 -12.20
C ASP A 24 11.55 -4.61 -11.54
N GLY A 25 10.82 -4.34 -10.46
CA GLY A 25 10.88 -3.10 -9.73
C GLY A 25 9.89 -3.01 -8.59
N LEU A 26 9.91 -1.84 -7.95
CA LEU A 26 9.12 -1.47 -6.78
C LEU A 26 8.41 -0.15 -7.06
N PHE A 27 7.38 0.14 -6.27
CA PHE A 27 6.75 1.45 -6.32
C PHE A 27 6.22 1.90 -4.96
N GLU A 28 6.10 3.21 -4.82
CA GLU A 28 5.52 3.90 -3.68
C GLU A 28 4.42 4.85 -4.15
N THR A 29 3.45 5.11 -3.26
CA THR A 29 2.32 6.00 -3.52
C THR A 29 2.12 6.86 -2.28
N ILE A 30 2.55 8.09 -2.39
CA ILE A 30 2.86 9.00 -1.29
C ILE A 30 1.89 10.17 -1.37
N ALA A 31 1.10 10.38 -0.32
CA ALA A 31 0.29 11.59 -0.23
C ALA A 31 1.20 12.82 -0.12
N VAL A 32 0.86 13.89 -0.81
CA VAL A 32 1.59 15.16 -0.75
C VAL A 32 0.62 16.24 -0.31
N LYS A 33 1.00 16.99 0.73
CA LYS A 33 0.23 18.12 1.25
C LYS A 33 1.12 19.34 1.41
N ALA A 34 0.69 20.49 0.92
CA ALA A 34 1.45 21.74 0.99
C ALA A 34 2.93 21.57 0.56
N GLY A 35 3.16 20.78 -0.48
CA GLY A 35 4.48 20.50 -1.04
C GLY A 35 5.31 19.45 -0.29
N LYS A 36 4.75 18.80 0.74
CA LYS A 36 5.48 17.85 1.60
C LYS A 36 4.95 16.43 1.44
N PRO A 37 5.83 15.43 1.20
CA PRO A 37 5.44 14.02 1.17
C PRO A 37 5.17 13.48 2.58
N SER A 38 3.94 13.06 2.84
CA SER A 38 3.55 12.46 4.12
C SER A 38 4.20 11.09 4.33
N LEU A 39 4.61 10.78 5.56
CA LEU A 39 5.19 9.48 5.95
C LEU A 39 6.39 9.04 5.09
N LEU A 40 7.18 10.00 4.57
CA LEU A 40 8.27 9.70 3.63
C LEU A 40 9.27 8.68 4.18
N ASP A 41 9.61 8.73 5.46
CA ASP A 41 10.56 7.79 6.06
C ASP A 41 10.04 6.34 6.00
N TYR A 42 8.78 6.09 6.34
CA TYR A 42 8.17 4.75 6.20
C TYR A 42 8.14 4.28 4.74
N HIS A 43 7.88 5.20 3.79
CA HIS A 43 7.92 4.88 2.36
C HIS A 43 9.32 4.46 1.92
N LEU A 44 10.36 5.20 2.33
CA LEU A 44 11.75 4.91 1.98
C LEU A 44 12.26 3.64 2.68
N ASP A 45 11.87 3.38 3.92
CA ASP A 45 12.23 2.16 4.65
C ASP A 45 11.66 0.91 3.95
N ARG A 46 10.39 0.96 3.52
CA ARG A 46 9.78 -0.12 2.74
C ARG A 46 10.46 -0.30 1.40
N LEU A 47 10.72 0.78 0.67
CA LEU A 47 11.42 0.75 -0.60
C LEU A 47 12.81 0.12 -0.44
N ALA A 48 13.55 0.50 0.61
CA ALA A 48 14.88 -0.03 0.91
C ALA A 48 14.84 -1.52 1.23
N SER A 49 13.86 -1.98 2.01
CA SER A 49 13.62 -3.41 2.25
C SER A 49 13.38 -4.18 0.96
N GLY A 50 12.56 -3.64 0.06
CA GLY A 50 12.33 -4.23 -1.27
C GLY A 50 13.59 -4.26 -2.13
N CYS A 51 14.36 -3.18 -2.15
CA CYS A 51 15.60 -3.09 -2.92
C CYS A 51 16.61 -4.14 -2.47
N ARG A 52 16.80 -4.31 -1.15
CA ARG A 52 17.67 -5.37 -0.60
C ARG A 52 17.21 -6.76 -1.03
N ARG A 53 15.92 -7.07 -0.91
CA ARG A 53 15.37 -8.39 -1.26
C ARG A 53 15.40 -8.70 -2.75
N LEU A 54 15.28 -7.67 -3.59
CA LEU A 54 15.37 -7.81 -5.05
C LEU A 54 16.77 -7.52 -5.60
N ALA A 55 17.77 -7.25 -4.75
CA ALA A 55 19.12 -6.86 -5.15
C ALA A 55 19.13 -5.70 -6.18
N ILE A 56 18.39 -4.62 -5.90
CA ILE A 56 18.39 -3.38 -6.68
C ILE A 56 19.22 -2.36 -5.90
N GLU A 57 20.30 -1.86 -6.49
CA GLU A 57 21.16 -0.85 -5.86
C GLU A 57 20.61 0.56 -6.06
N ALA A 58 20.22 1.23 -4.98
CA ALA A 58 19.57 2.53 -5.06
C ALA A 58 20.24 3.54 -4.13
N ASP A 59 20.43 4.76 -4.62
CA ASP A 59 20.81 5.91 -3.80
C ASP A 59 19.55 6.49 -3.13
N PHE A 60 19.34 6.13 -1.87
CA PHE A 60 18.16 6.56 -1.11
C PHE A 60 18.20 8.05 -0.73
N GLN A 61 19.38 8.66 -0.64
CA GLN A 61 19.48 10.10 -0.38
C GLN A 61 19.04 10.87 -1.62
N LEU A 62 19.51 10.47 -2.81
CA LEU A 62 19.06 11.03 -4.06
C LEU A 62 17.55 10.85 -4.27
N ILE A 63 17.01 9.65 -4.02
CA ILE A 63 15.57 9.38 -4.13
C ILE A 63 14.76 10.27 -3.19
N ARG A 64 15.22 10.46 -1.94
CA ARG A 64 14.60 11.37 -0.98
C ARG A 64 14.57 12.79 -1.52
N ASP A 65 15.72 13.30 -1.96
CA ASP A 65 15.87 14.69 -2.42
C ASP A 65 15.03 14.95 -3.69
N GLU A 66 15.03 14.02 -4.64
CA GLU A 66 14.16 14.08 -5.83
C GLU A 66 12.67 14.04 -5.45
N SER A 67 12.27 13.17 -4.51
CA SER A 67 10.88 13.06 -4.07
C SER A 67 10.39 14.33 -3.37
N CYS A 68 11.20 14.92 -2.49
CA CYS A 68 10.90 16.19 -1.82
C CYS A 68 10.80 17.35 -2.82
N ARG A 69 11.73 17.44 -3.78
CA ARG A 69 11.72 18.48 -4.82
C ARG A 69 10.48 18.34 -5.72
N TYR A 70 10.14 17.12 -6.11
CA TYR A 70 8.94 16.87 -6.91
C TYR A 70 7.66 17.19 -6.13
N ALA A 71 7.58 16.79 -4.86
CA ALA A 71 6.46 17.09 -3.98
C ALA A 71 6.26 18.61 -3.82
N ALA A 72 7.34 19.38 -3.63
CA ALA A 72 7.28 20.83 -3.52
C ALA A 72 6.69 21.50 -4.76
N LEU A 73 6.98 20.97 -5.96
CA LEU A 73 6.36 21.44 -7.20
C LEU A 73 4.90 21.00 -7.32
N LEU A 74 4.56 19.80 -6.84
CA LEU A 74 3.21 19.24 -6.91
C LEU A 74 2.21 20.02 -6.06
N GLY A 75 2.62 20.54 -4.91
CA GLY A 75 1.73 21.21 -3.97
C GLY A 75 0.87 20.19 -3.22
N ASP A 76 -0.32 19.89 -3.71
CA ASP A 76 -1.25 18.93 -3.11
C ASP A 76 -1.58 17.81 -4.11
N GLY A 77 -1.52 16.57 -3.64
CA GLY A 77 -1.87 15.43 -4.49
C GLY A 77 -1.26 14.11 -4.04
N VAL A 78 -0.92 13.28 -5.02
CA VAL A 78 -0.26 11.99 -4.80
C VAL A 78 0.97 11.89 -5.70
N LEU A 79 2.12 11.71 -5.06
CA LEU A 79 3.37 11.37 -5.72
C LEU A 79 3.47 9.84 -5.83
N LYS A 80 3.60 9.34 -7.06
CA LYS A 80 3.96 7.95 -7.33
C LYS A 80 5.43 7.88 -7.70
N LEU A 81 6.20 7.15 -6.90
CA LEU A 81 7.59 6.80 -7.18
C LEU A 81 7.63 5.37 -7.72
N ILE A 82 8.26 5.15 -8.86
CA ILE A 82 8.54 3.81 -9.39
C ILE A 82 10.06 3.68 -9.52
N LEU A 83 10.59 2.58 -8.99
CA LEU A 83 12.00 2.22 -9.11
C LEU A 83 12.10 0.90 -9.86
N THR A 84 12.76 0.90 -11.02
CA THR A 84 12.96 -0.33 -11.81
C THR A 84 14.43 -0.73 -11.78
N ARG A 85 14.74 -2.00 -12.01
CA ARG A 85 16.15 -2.47 -12.05
C ARG A 85 17.00 -1.77 -13.11
N GLY A 86 16.38 -1.19 -14.14
CA GLY A 86 17.08 -0.60 -15.27
C GLY A 86 16.61 -1.16 -16.60
N ASP A 87 17.35 -0.80 -17.63
CA ASP A 87 17.16 -1.29 -18.99
C ASP A 87 18.16 -2.43 -19.24
N SER A 88 17.75 -3.52 -19.89
CA SER A 88 18.67 -4.61 -20.22
C SER A 88 18.34 -5.26 -21.55
N GLN A 89 19.31 -6.02 -22.08
CA GLN A 89 19.04 -6.96 -23.18
C GLN A 89 18.06 -8.06 -22.74
N ARG A 90 17.65 -8.90 -23.70
CA ARG A 90 16.63 -9.95 -23.51
C ARG A 90 17.05 -10.99 -22.46
N GLY A 91 16.07 -11.46 -21.69
CA GLY A 91 16.23 -12.56 -20.74
C GLY A 91 16.00 -12.13 -19.30
N TYR A 92 15.86 -13.10 -18.41
CA TYR A 92 15.54 -12.84 -16.99
C TYR A 92 16.74 -12.34 -16.19
N ALA A 93 17.97 -12.67 -16.59
CA ALA A 93 19.18 -12.17 -15.94
C ALA A 93 19.34 -10.66 -16.18
N ALA A 94 19.65 -9.92 -15.12
CA ALA A 94 20.00 -8.51 -15.22
C ALA A 94 21.44 -8.35 -15.73
N ALA A 95 21.69 -7.27 -16.47
CA ALA A 95 23.06 -6.87 -16.78
C ALA A 95 23.74 -6.40 -15.49
N ALA A 96 25.03 -6.72 -15.33
CA ALA A 96 25.79 -6.38 -14.12
C ALA A 96 25.92 -4.87 -13.89
N ASP A 97 25.82 -4.08 -14.95
CA ASP A 97 25.89 -2.62 -15.00
C ASP A 97 24.52 -1.96 -15.14
N ALA A 98 23.42 -2.70 -14.97
CA ALA A 98 22.08 -2.15 -15.05
C ALA A 98 21.86 -1.08 -13.98
N MET A 99 21.69 0.17 -14.40
CA MET A 99 21.39 1.29 -13.50
C MET A 99 19.89 1.40 -13.25
N PRO A 100 19.44 1.42 -11.98
CA PRO A 100 18.02 1.57 -11.68
C PRO A 100 17.43 2.89 -12.16
N ARG A 101 16.27 2.80 -12.82
CA ARG A 101 15.51 3.99 -13.26
C ARG A 101 14.60 4.48 -12.16
N ARG A 102 14.63 5.77 -11.86
CA ARG A 102 13.75 6.45 -10.90
C ARG A 102 12.69 7.23 -11.67
N ILE A 103 11.42 6.92 -11.46
CA ILE A 103 10.31 7.54 -12.18
C ILE A 103 9.39 8.19 -11.14
N LEU A 104 9.15 9.49 -11.26
CA LEU A 104 8.23 10.24 -10.41
C LEU A 104 7.04 10.75 -11.22
N GLN A 105 5.83 10.50 -10.72
CA GLN A 105 4.58 10.91 -11.35
C GLN A 105 3.68 11.59 -10.32
N GLY A 106 3.08 12.71 -10.69
CA GLY A 106 2.21 13.49 -9.83
C GLY A 106 0.78 13.42 -10.33
N ASN A 107 -0.15 13.09 -9.44
CA ASN A 107 -1.58 13.03 -9.72
C ASN A 107 -2.34 13.92 -8.74
N PRO A 108 -3.52 14.44 -9.11
CA PRO A 108 -4.43 15.06 -8.15
C PRO A 108 -4.73 14.12 -6.99
N ALA A 109 -5.05 14.69 -5.83
CA ALA A 109 -5.54 13.89 -4.71
C ALA A 109 -6.83 13.17 -5.13
N PRO A 110 -6.98 11.86 -4.83
CA PRO A 110 -8.21 11.17 -5.11
C PRO A 110 -9.35 11.77 -4.29
N VAL A 111 -10.50 11.96 -4.93
CA VAL A 111 -11.72 12.41 -4.25
C VAL A 111 -12.47 11.16 -3.79
N TYR A 112 -12.35 10.86 -2.50
CA TYR A 112 -13.12 9.79 -1.87
C TYR A 112 -14.36 10.35 -1.18
N PRO A 113 -15.50 9.63 -1.19
CA PRO A 113 -16.67 10.00 -0.41
C PRO A 113 -16.31 10.13 1.08
N ALA A 114 -16.73 11.22 1.73
CA ALA A 114 -16.46 11.45 3.16
C ALA A 114 -17.11 10.36 4.02
N GLU A 115 -18.23 9.82 3.54
CA GLU A 115 -18.99 8.73 4.13
C GLU A 115 -18.14 7.47 4.31
N ASN A 116 -17.10 7.25 3.50
CA ASN A 116 -16.21 6.10 3.69
C ASN A 116 -15.47 6.17 5.03
N ALA A 117 -15.03 7.37 5.43
CA ALA A 117 -14.36 7.57 6.72
C ALA A 117 -15.37 7.71 7.87
N GLU A 118 -16.52 8.34 7.63
CA GLU A 118 -17.53 8.63 8.64
C GLU A 118 -18.40 7.41 8.96
N GLN A 119 -18.92 6.71 7.96
CA GLN A 119 -19.89 5.62 8.12
C GLN A 119 -19.28 4.23 7.88
N GLY A 120 -18.09 4.18 7.28
CA GLY A 120 -17.42 2.94 6.92
C GLY A 120 -17.86 2.39 5.56
N VAL A 121 -17.16 1.37 5.10
CA VAL A 121 -17.31 0.80 3.75
C VAL A 121 -17.81 -0.65 3.78
N SER A 122 -18.47 -1.06 2.71
CA SER A 122 -18.82 -2.46 2.45
C SER A 122 -17.72 -3.11 1.60
N LEU A 123 -17.33 -4.33 1.96
CA LEU A 123 -16.28 -5.09 1.27
C LEU A 123 -16.87 -6.08 0.26
N PHE A 124 -16.33 -6.07 -0.95
CA PHE A 124 -16.62 -7.06 -1.98
C PHE A 124 -15.89 -8.39 -1.67
N PRO A 125 -16.55 -9.56 -1.79
CA PRO A 125 -15.89 -10.85 -1.60
C PRO A 125 -15.11 -11.29 -2.84
N CYS A 126 -13.86 -10.84 -2.95
CA CYS A 126 -13.01 -11.22 -4.09
C CYS A 126 -12.81 -12.75 -4.15
N ARG A 127 -12.95 -13.28 -5.35
CA ARG A 127 -12.67 -14.67 -5.73
C ARG A 127 -11.20 -14.86 -6.07
N THR A 128 -10.56 -13.84 -6.65
CA THR A 128 -9.11 -13.82 -6.88
C THR A 128 -8.39 -14.01 -5.55
N ARG A 129 -7.43 -14.95 -5.53
CA ARG A 129 -6.61 -15.25 -4.37
C ARG A 129 -5.19 -14.73 -4.60
N LEU A 130 -4.55 -14.32 -3.51
CA LEU A 130 -3.13 -13.97 -3.52
C LEU A 130 -2.30 -15.26 -3.49
N ALA A 131 -1.38 -15.40 -4.46
CA ALA A 131 -0.43 -16.50 -4.47
C ALA A 131 0.56 -16.36 -3.32
N GLU A 132 0.91 -17.49 -2.70
CA GLU A 132 1.88 -17.55 -1.62
C GLU A 132 3.29 -17.62 -2.21
N GLN A 133 4.00 -16.49 -2.19
CA GLN A 133 5.37 -16.36 -2.67
C GLN A 133 6.21 -15.60 -1.63
N PRO A 134 6.81 -16.30 -0.66
CA PRO A 134 7.56 -15.67 0.43
C PRO A 134 8.69 -14.72 -0.03
N LEU A 135 9.31 -14.98 -1.20
CA LEU A 135 10.35 -14.10 -1.74
C LEU A 135 9.82 -12.70 -2.11
N LEU A 136 8.54 -12.57 -2.42
CA LEU A 136 7.87 -11.33 -2.81
C LEU A 136 6.91 -10.78 -1.75
N ALA A 137 6.51 -11.62 -0.80
CA ALA A 137 5.57 -11.29 0.26
C ALA A 137 5.95 -10.02 1.03
N GLY A 138 4.99 -9.13 1.24
CA GLY A 138 5.17 -7.85 1.90
C GLY A 138 5.76 -6.74 1.02
N LEU A 139 6.35 -7.04 -0.14
CA LEU A 139 6.93 -6.03 -1.03
C LEU A 139 5.86 -5.32 -1.85
N LYS A 140 6.04 -4.01 -2.08
CA LYS A 140 5.24 -3.23 -3.04
C LYS A 140 5.86 -3.26 -4.44
N HIS A 141 5.99 -4.47 -5.00
CA HIS A 141 6.60 -4.71 -6.32
C HIS A 141 5.65 -4.43 -7.49
N LEU A 142 6.17 -4.34 -8.73
CA LEU A 142 5.37 -4.00 -9.92
C LEU A 142 4.49 -5.14 -10.46
N ASN A 143 4.73 -6.39 -10.07
CA ASN A 143 3.89 -7.53 -10.44
C ASN A 143 2.52 -7.50 -9.72
N ARG A 144 1.59 -6.64 -10.19
CA ARG A 144 0.31 -6.34 -9.54
C ARG A 144 -0.91 -6.90 -10.28
N LEU A 145 -0.72 -7.92 -11.12
CA LEU A 145 -1.83 -8.50 -11.89
C LEU A 145 -2.91 -9.13 -11.00
N GLU A 146 -2.56 -9.67 -9.83
CA GLU A 146 -3.55 -10.16 -8.87
C GLU A 146 -4.50 -9.05 -8.40
N GLN A 147 -3.97 -7.86 -8.08
CA GLN A 147 -4.79 -6.71 -7.71
C GLN A 147 -5.63 -6.18 -8.88
N VAL A 148 -5.09 -6.23 -10.11
CA VAL A 148 -5.85 -5.87 -11.32
C VAL A 148 -7.02 -6.81 -11.53
N LEU A 149 -6.81 -8.13 -11.42
CA LEU A 149 -7.84 -9.14 -11.54
C LEU A 149 -8.90 -8.99 -10.43
N ALA A 150 -8.47 -8.86 -9.17
CA ALA A 150 -9.36 -8.68 -8.04
C ALA A 150 -10.22 -7.42 -8.18
N ARG A 151 -9.63 -6.28 -8.58
CA ARG A 151 -10.38 -5.05 -8.80
C ARG A 151 -11.41 -5.19 -9.93
N ALA A 152 -11.13 -5.99 -10.95
CA ALA A 152 -12.02 -6.17 -12.09
C ALA A 152 -13.29 -6.97 -11.75
N GLU A 153 -13.33 -7.65 -10.59
CA GLU A 153 -14.46 -8.51 -10.19
C GLU A 153 -15.74 -7.73 -9.86
N TRP A 154 -15.64 -6.44 -9.53
CA TRP A 154 -16.81 -5.61 -9.27
C TRP A 154 -16.76 -4.27 -10.00
N GLN A 155 -17.94 -3.78 -10.34
CA GLN A 155 -18.15 -2.48 -10.96
C GLN A 155 -19.12 -1.67 -10.10
N GLY A 156 -19.15 -0.34 -10.28
CA GLY A 156 -20.02 0.54 -9.51
C GLY A 156 -19.42 0.99 -8.17
N THR A 157 -20.28 1.57 -7.33
CA THR A 157 -19.91 2.28 -6.09
C THR A 157 -20.42 1.60 -4.82
N GLU A 158 -21.08 0.44 -4.93
CA GLU A 158 -21.62 -0.32 -3.79
C GLU A 158 -20.52 -0.77 -2.82
N TYR A 159 -19.37 -1.16 -3.38
CA TYR A 159 -18.20 -1.60 -2.65
C TYR A 159 -17.04 -0.64 -2.89
N ALA A 160 -16.54 -0.05 -1.82
CA ALA A 160 -15.35 0.80 -1.88
C ALA A 160 -14.07 -0.04 -2.00
N GLU A 161 -14.06 -1.25 -1.45
CA GLU A 161 -12.91 -2.17 -1.42
C GLU A 161 -13.40 -3.61 -1.53
N GLY A 162 -12.50 -4.55 -1.79
CA GLY A 162 -12.73 -5.98 -1.79
C GLY A 162 -11.76 -6.72 -0.86
N LEU A 163 -12.27 -7.69 -0.11
CA LEU A 163 -11.46 -8.54 0.76
C LEU A 163 -10.71 -9.59 -0.06
N MET A 164 -9.38 -9.58 0.02
CA MET A 164 -8.52 -10.60 -0.61
C MET A 164 -8.06 -11.64 0.42
N LEU A 165 -8.25 -12.90 0.04
CA LEU A 165 -7.70 -14.06 0.75
C LEU A 165 -6.51 -14.62 -0.03
N ASP A 166 -5.66 -15.39 0.63
CA ASP A 166 -4.64 -16.17 -0.07
C ASP A 166 -5.14 -17.55 -0.52
N MET A 167 -4.24 -18.32 -1.15
CA MET A 167 -4.54 -19.66 -1.65
C MET A 167 -4.94 -20.66 -0.56
N SER A 168 -4.49 -20.44 0.68
CA SER A 168 -4.87 -21.23 1.86
C SER A 168 -6.17 -20.76 2.51
N GLY A 169 -6.80 -19.71 1.99
CA GLY A 169 -8.07 -19.17 2.50
C GLY A 169 -7.92 -18.24 3.71
N ARG A 170 -6.71 -17.79 4.04
CA ARG A 170 -6.48 -16.80 5.11
C ARG A 170 -6.87 -15.41 4.66
N VAL A 171 -7.34 -14.60 5.60
CA VAL A 171 -7.59 -13.17 5.41
C VAL A 171 -6.27 -12.42 5.40
N ILE A 172 -5.99 -11.69 4.31
CA ILE A 172 -4.72 -10.98 4.13
C ILE A 172 -4.94 -9.46 4.15
N GLU A 173 -5.63 -8.94 3.14
CA GLU A 173 -5.69 -7.49 2.90
C GLU A 173 -6.90 -7.12 2.00
N GLY A 174 -7.08 -5.83 1.77
CA GLY A 174 -7.92 -5.34 0.67
C GLY A 174 -7.13 -5.28 -0.65
N VAL A 175 -7.81 -5.01 -1.76
CA VAL A 175 -7.18 -4.88 -3.08
C VAL A 175 -6.09 -3.81 -3.13
N TYR A 176 -6.24 -2.72 -2.36
CA TYR A 176 -5.28 -1.61 -2.33
C TYR A 176 -5.09 -1.02 -0.92
N SER A 177 -5.31 -1.85 0.11
CA SER A 177 -5.23 -1.47 1.52
C SER A 177 -4.95 -2.65 2.42
N ASN A 178 -4.46 -2.43 3.64
CA ASN A 178 -4.34 -3.49 4.64
C ASN A 178 -5.54 -3.51 5.57
N LEU A 179 -5.83 -4.68 6.12
CA LEU A 179 -6.94 -4.91 7.04
C LEU A 179 -6.44 -5.08 8.48
N PHE A 180 -7.20 -4.51 9.41
CA PHE A 180 -7.09 -4.71 10.84
C PHE A 180 -8.45 -5.05 11.41
N LEU A 181 -8.46 -5.90 12.42
CA LEU A 181 -9.63 -6.16 13.25
C LEU A 181 -9.33 -5.92 14.72
N VAL A 182 -10.36 -5.59 15.48
CA VAL A 182 -10.30 -5.42 16.93
C VAL A 182 -11.07 -6.55 17.58
N ARG A 183 -10.47 -7.18 18.60
CA ARG A 183 -11.14 -8.21 19.38
C ARG A 183 -10.73 -8.14 20.84
N GLY A 184 -11.68 -7.93 21.74
CA GLY A 184 -11.43 -7.78 23.18
C GLY A 184 -10.45 -6.65 23.48
N GLY A 185 -10.49 -5.56 22.72
CA GLY A 185 -9.57 -4.42 22.85
C GLY A 185 -8.15 -4.65 22.30
N ARG A 186 -7.87 -5.81 21.69
CA ARG A 186 -6.59 -6.11 21.02
C ARG A 186 -6.69 -5.80 19.54
N LEU A 187 -5.63 -5.22 18.98
CA LEU A 187 -5.52 -4.90 17.57
C LEU A 187 -4.85 -6.07 16.82
N LEU A 188 -5.53 -6.65 15.83
CA LEU A 188 -5.06 -7.80 15.08
C LEU A 188 -4.91 -7.44 13.60
N THR A 189 -3.84 -7.91 12.95
CA THR A 189 -3.65 -7.79 11.50
C THR A 189 -2.95 -9.01 10.94
N ALA A 190 -3.15 -9.26 9.65
CA ALA A 190 -2.61 -10.43 8.98
C ALA A 190 -1.08 -10.47 9.01
N ASP A 191 -0.54 -11.68 9.17
CA ASP A 191 0.84 -12.01 8.83
C ASP A 191 1.04 -11.95 7.30
N LEU A 192 2.04 -11.19 6.86
CA LEU A 192 2.33 -10.92 5.45
C LEU A 192 3.63 -11.60 4.98
N SER A 193 4.06 -12.67 5.65
CA SER A 193 5.27 -13.44 5.32
C SER A 193 5.13 -14.31 4.05
N ARG A 194 3.89 -14.52 3.58
CA ARG A 194 3.59 -15.40 2.44
C ARG A 194 3.06 -14.65 1.22
N CYS A 195 2.30 -13.58 1.44
CA CYS A 195 1.73 -12.73 0.39
C CYS A 195 1.29 -11.38 0.97
N GLY A 196 0.67 -10.55 0.13
CA GLY A 196 0.21 -9.21 0.50
C GLY A 196 1.31 -8.15 0.49
N VAL A 197 0.96 -6.92 0.87
CA VAL A 197 1.86 -5.77 0.90
C VAL A 197 1.94 -5.20 2.31
N ALA A 198 3.15 -5.07 2.87
CA ALA A 198 3.36 -4.43 4.16
C ALA A 198 3.13 -2.91 4.03
N GLY A 199 1.90 -2.44 4.31
CA GLY A 199 1.51 -1.04 4.17
C GLY A 199 2.32 -0.07 5.03
N VAL A 200 2.58 1.12 4.50
CA VAL A 200 3.16 2.23 5.26
C VAL A 200 2.21 2.66 6.38
N MET A 201 0.92 2.85 6.08
CA MET A 201 -0.07 3.16 7.12
C MET A 201 -0.22 2.01 8.13
N ARG A 202 -0.16 0.74 7.68
CA ARG A 202 -0.15 -0.42 8.57
C ARG A 202 1.02 -0.36 9.56
N ALA A 203 2.24 -0.11 9.08
CA ALA A 203 3.41 0.04 9.95
C ALA A 203 3.27 1.21 10.93
N ALA A 204 2.86 2.39 10.44
CA ALA A 204 2.69 3.56 11.27
C ALA A 204 1.62 3.38 12.37
N LEU A 205 0.53 2.67 12.07
CA LEU A 205 -0.51 2.34 13.05
C LEU A 205 -0.05 1.33 14.10
N LEU A 206 0.75 0.32 13.72
CA LEU A 206 1.35 -0.62 14.67
C LEU A 206 2.32 0.09 15.62
N ASP A 207 3.15 0.98 15.09
CA ASP A 207 4.08 1.79 15.90
C ASP A 207 3.32 2.74 16.83
N ALA A 208 2.25 3.37 16.33
CA ALA A 208 1.40 4.22 17.17
C ALA A 208 0.68 3.41 18.25
N ALA A 209 0.15 2.23 17.92
CA ALA A 209 -0.48 1.33 18.88
C ALA A 209 0.48 0.97 20.02
N ALA A 210 1.74 0.65 19.70
CA ALA A 210 2.77 0.37 20.70
C ALA A 210 3.03 1.56 21.64
N ARG A 211 3.13 2.79 21.10
CA ARG A 211 3.32 4.02 21.90
C ARG A 211 2.12 4.33 22.80
N GLU A 212 0.91 3.99 22.34
CA GLU A 212 -0.36 4.22 23.03
C GLU A 212 -0.74 3.08 24.01
N GLY A 213 0.11 2.07 24.17
CA GLY A 213 -0.16 0.91 25.04
C GLY A 213 -1.27 -0.02 24.53
N ILE A 214 -1.61 0.06 23.24
CA ILE A 214 -2.58 -0.83 22.59
C ILE A 214 -1.87 -2.13 22.23
N VAL A 215 -2.36 -3.26 22.74
CA VAL A 215 -1.81 -4.58 22.41
C VAL A 215 -2.12 -4.91 20.96
N ALA A 216 -1.08 -4.97 20.14
CA ALA A 216 -1.16 -5.37 18.74
C ALA A 216 -0.52 -6.74 18.50
N GLU A 217 -1.13 -7.58 17.67
CA GLU A 217 -0.62 -8.89 17.29
C GLU A 217 -0.73 -9.10 15.78
N VAL A 218 0.36 -9.58 15.19
CA VAL A 218 0.43 -10.02 13.80
C VAL A 218 0.32 -11.53 13.79
N ARG A 219 -0.70 -12.07 13.11
CA ARG A 219 -0.96 -13.51 13.04
C ARG A 219 -1.73 -13.89 11.78
N ASP A 220 -1.84 -15.19 11.51
CA ASP A 220 -2.80 -15.68 10.53
C ASP A 220 -4.22 -15.35 10.99
N LEU A 221 -5.02 -14.83 10.07
CA LEU A 221 -6.44 -14.49 10.28
C LEU A 221 -7.33 -15.37 9.40
N SER A 222 -8.41 -15.87 9.96
CA SER A 222 -9.46 -16.61 9.22
C SER A 222 -10.71 -15.75 9.00
N LEU A 223 -11.67 -16.27 8.24
CA LEU A 223 -13.00 -15.66 8.16
C LEU A 223 -13.74 -15.73 9.50
N ASP A 224 -13.52 -16.78 10.30
CA ASP A 224 -14.09 -16.90 11.65
C ASP A 224 -13.53 -15.83 12.61
N ASP A 225 -12.28 -15.40 12.40
CA ASP A 225 -11.72 -14.26 13.15
C ASP A 225 -12.45 -12.96 12.82
N LEU A 226 -12.94 -12.78 11.58
CA LEU A 226 -13.77 -11.62 11.23
C LEU A 226 -15.13 -11.69 11.93
N GLU A 227 -15.79 -12.86 11.92
CA GLU A 227 -17.08 -13.05 12.59
C GLU A 227 -17.00 -12.75 14.09
N GLN A 228 -15.85 -13.02 14.71
CA GLN A 228 -15.59 -12.77 16.13
C GLN A 228 -15.00 -11.37 16.42
N ALA A 229 -14.85 -10.51 15.41
CA ALA A 229 -14.30 -9.17 15.58
C ALA A 229 -15.35 -8.20 16.13
N ASP A 230 -14.94 -7.35 17.07
CA ASP A 230 -15.74 -6.24 17.58
C ASP A 230 -15.77 -5.08 16.58
N GLU A 231 -14.63 -4.82 15.94
CA GLU A 231 -14.46 -3.77 14.94
C GLU A 231 -13.57 -4.25 13.79
N LEU A 232 -13.77 -3.68 12.60
CA LEU A 232 -12.98 -4.00 11.41
C LEU A 232 -12.68 -2.69 10.67
N PHE A 233 -11.46 -2.53 10.15
CA PHE A 233 -11.10 -1.37 9.34
C PHE A 233 -10.01 -1.69 8.32
N LEU A 234 -9.97 -0.86 7.27
CA LEU A 234 -8.95 -0.86 6.24
C LEU A 234 -8.04 0.36 6.38
N CYS A 235 -6.80 0.26 5.91
CA CYS A 235 -5.87 1.38 5.92
C CYS A 235 -4.91 1.43 4.73
N ASN A 236 -4.58 2.65 4.28
CA ASN A 236 -3.45 2.91 3.39
C ASN A 236 -2.87 4.32 3.58
N SER A 237 -1.75 4.61 2.92
CA SER A 237 -1.01 5.88 3.07
C SER A 237 -1.64 7.07 2.33
N VAL A 238 -2.83 6.92 1.75
CA VAL A 238 -3.52 7.98 1.00
C VAL A 238 -4.80 8.39 1.72
N TYR A 239 -5.71 7.44 1.97
CA TYR A 239 -6.98 7.75 2.65
C TYR A 239 -6.92 7.60 4.17
N GLY A 240 -5.82 7.06 4.73
CA GLY A 240 -5.70 6.81 6.16
C GLY A 240 -6.44 5.54 6.56
N VAL A 241 -7.57 5.68 7.26
CA VAL A 241 -8.35 4.56 7.81
C VAL A 241 -9.83 4.68 7.44
N TRP A 242 -10.36 3.61 6.87
CA TRP A 242 -11.80 3.45 6.61
C TRP A 242 -12.35 2.31 7.47
N PRO A 243 -13.36 2.55 8.33
CA PRO A 243 -14.05 1.48 9.04
C PRO A 243 -14.71 0.56 8.02
N VAL A 244 -14.85 -0.72 8.35
CA VAL A 244 -15.63 -1.66 7.58
C VAL A 244 -16.97 -1.84 8.27
N ARG A 245 -18.06 -1.61 7.55
CA ARG A 245 -19.43 -1.76 8.07
C ARG A 245 -20.07 -3.09 7.71
N SER A 246 -19.66 -3.71 6.59
CA SER A 246 -20.21 -5.01 6.19
C SER A 246 -19.30 -5.80 5.25
N PHE A 247 -19.42 -7.12 5.34
CA PHE A 247 -18.82 -8.11 4.44
C PHE A 247 -19.71 -9.35 4.40
N ALA A 248 -20.21 -9.72 3.22
CA ALA A 248 -21.22 -10.77 3.07
C ALA A 248 -22.41 -10.56 4.05
N SER A 249 -22.71 -11.52 4.92
CA SER A 249 -23.76 -11.42 5.94
C SER A 249 -23.30 -10.75 7.24
N LEU A 250 -22.00 -10.45 7.39
CA LEU A 250 -21.42 -9.86 8.59
C LEU A 250 -21.54 -8.35 8.56
N ASN A 251 -21.79 -7.76 9.73
CA ASN A 251 -21.96 -6.32 9.91
C ASN A 251 -21.23 -5.86 11.17
N TRP A 252 -20.61 -4.68 11.08
CA TRP A 252 -19.93 -4.02 12.19
C TRP A 252 -20.31 -2.55 12.23
N SER A 253 -20.17 -1.95 13.41
CA SER A 253 -20.23 -0.50 13.57
C SER A 253 -18.82 0.03 13.78
N PRO A 254 -18.48 1.23 13.28
CA PRO A 254 -17.20 1.86 13.59
C PRO A 254 -17.04 2.05 15.10
N GLY A 255 -16.15 1.28 15.73
CA GLY A 255 -15.96 1.31 17.18
C GLY A 255 -14.89 2.29 17.66
N PRO A 256 -14.73 2.44 18.99
CA PRO A 256 -13.88 3.44 19.60
C PRO A 256 -12.40 3.30 19.23
N LEU A 257 -11.87 2.07 19.09
CA LEU A 257 -10.46 1.89 18.75
C LEU A 257 -10.19 2.27 17.29
N THR A 258 -11.09 1.91 16.39
CA THR A 258 -11.05 2.37 14.99
C THR A 258 -11.10 3.89 14.92
N ARG A 259 -11.97 4.57 15.67
CA ARG A 259 -12.02 6.04 15.71
C ARG A 259 -10.74 6.66 16.24
N LYS A 260 -10.15 6.09 17.29
CA LYS A 260 -8.86 6.53 17.82
C LYS A 260 -7.76 6.42 16.76
N LEU A 261 -7.67 5.28 16.08
CA LEU A 261 -6.68 5.03 15.03
C LEU A 261 -6.92 5.88 13.77
N GLN A 262 -8.18 6.20 13.44
CA GLN A 262 -8.52 7.18 12.41
C GLN A 262 -7.95 8.57 12.72
N ALA A 263 -8.11 9.05 13.96
CA ALA A 263 -7.57 10.34 14.37
C ALA A 263 -6.04 10.36 14.28
N ILE A 264 -5.38 9.29 14.76
CA ILE A 264 -3.93 9.12 14.65
C ILE A 264 -3.47 9.12 13.18
N ALA A 265 -4.12 8.32 12.32
CA ALA A 265 -3.80 8.26 10.89
C ALA A 265 -3.93 9.63 10.21
N ARG A 266 -4.96 10.41 10.57
CA ARG A 266 -5.15 11.76 10.06
C ARG A 266 -3.98 12.67 10.46
N THR A 267 -3.60 12.69 11.74
CA THR A 267 -2.44 13.47 12.21
C THR A 267 -1.16 13.07 11.49
N LEU A 268 -0.93 11.77 11.30
CA LEU A 268 0.23 11.24 10.59
C LEU A 268 0.29 11.65 9.11
N LEU A 269 -0.87 11.78 8.46
CA LEU A 269 -0.96 12.25 7.07
C LEU A 269 -0.91 13.78 6.95
N ASP A 270 -1.14 14.52 8.03
CA ASP A 270 -1.11 15.99 8.05
C ASP A 270 0.25 16.56 8.50
N ALA A 271 1.13 15.73 9.07
CA ALA A 271 2.49 16.10 9.51
C ALA A 271 3.45 16.30 8.33
#